data_AF-A0A7W7IIM8-F1
#
_entry.id   AF-A0A7W7IIM8-F1
#
_cell.length_a   1.000
_cell.length_b   1.000
_cell.length_c   1.000
_cell.angle_alpha   90.00
_cell.angle_beta   90.00
_cell.angle_gamma   90.00
#
_symmetry.space_group_name_H-M   'P 1'
#
loop_
_entity.id
_entity.type
_entity.pdbx_description
1 polymer ?
#
loop_
_entity_poly.entity_id
_entity_poly.type
_entity_poly.pdbx_seq_one_letter_code
_entity_poly.pdbx_strand_id
1 'polypeptide(L)'
;MSWPTNAGCDVQSAVAMPAGGRPLDSLQFTFEQDPRTTAAKAGAASWENGTLQLTLTNRAADPLHVESVQPRVVRTEPRPRLDWVLEKPKGCGGGEAQRSLKYDLDRDRLLIREGEEESPYGSGGDSSLSGLTVTRDKPAYLRFAVRSCRAYYEWVVDITYTIGNERLSHRVDGLRSAGGVAGVPVYTMTANPDGTRKTEPSGRVTSARCASKG
;
A
#
# COMPACT_ATOMS: atom_id res chain seq x y z
N MET A 1 -9.00 -7.21 1.68
CA MET A 1 -7.76 -6.47 1.33
C MET A 1 -7.30 -5.66 2.52
N SER A 2 -6.01 -5.31 2.58
CA SER A 2 -5.49 -4.30 3.51
C SER A 2 -4.56 -3.32 2.78
N TRP A 3 -4.73 -2.04 3.08
CA TRP A 3 -3.97 -0.91 2.55
C TRP A 3 -4.04 0.25 3.57
N PRO A 4 -2.97 1.04 3.80
CA PRO A 4 -1.61 0.95 3.23
C PRO A 4 -0.65 0.07 4.04
N THR A 5 -1.20 -0.75 4.93
CA THR A 5 -0.46 -1.60 5.87
C THR A 5 -0.93 -3.05 5.76
N ASN A 6 -0.13 -3.98 6.26
CA ASN A 6 -0.55 -5.35 6.53
C ASN A 6 -0.85 -5.55 8.02
N ALA A 7 -1.70 -6.52 8.34
CA ALA A 7 -1.88 -6.94 9.73
C ALA A 7 -0.58 -7.59 10.21
N GLY A 8 0.04 -7.04 11.27
CA GLY A 8 1.28 -7.54 11.87
C GLY A 8 2.46 -6.57 11.77
N CYS A 9 3.66 -7.13 11.56
CA CYS A 9 4.90 -6.36 11.45
C CYS A 9 5.11 -5.85 10.03
N ASP A 10 4.80 -4.58 9.78
CA ASP A 10 5.28 -3.88 8.59
C ASP A 10 6.69 -3.30 8.80
N VAL A 11 7.36 -3.10 7.67
CA VAL A 11 8.75 -2.65 7.57
C VAL A 11 8.90 -1.12 7.73
N GLN A 12 7.90 -0.46 8.35
CA GLN A 12 7.64 0.99 8.36
C GLN A 12 6.94 1.50 7.10
N SER A 13 5.67 1.85 7.26
CA SER A 13 4.90 2.67 6.32
C SER A 13 4.28 3.84 7.08
N ALA A 14 4.33 5.04 6.50
CA ALA A 14 3.65 6.21 7.02
C ALA A 14 2.49 6.57 6.08
N VAL A 15 1.67 7.55 6.46
CA VAL A 15 0.63 8.10 5.58
C VAL A 15 0.70 9.62 5.55
N ALA A 16 0.39 10.21 4.41
CA ALA A 16 0.37 11.65 4.21
C ALA A 16 -1.00 12.12 3.72
N MET A 17 -1.50 13.21 4.29
CA MET A 17 -2.76 13.81 3.86
C MET A 17 -2.50 14.92 2.83
N PRO A 18 -3.18 14.89 1.67
CA PRO A 18 -3.19 16.01 0.72
C PRO A 18 -3.64 17.32 1.36
N ALA A 19 -3.10 18.42 0.85
CA ALA A 19 -3.51 19.75 1.30
C ALA A 19 -5.01 19.99 1.10
N GLY A 20 -5.67 20.52 2.13
CA GLY A 20 -7.13 20.68 2.15
C GLY A 20 -7.89 19.39 2.48
N GLY A 21 -7.17 18.32 2.82
CA GLY A 21 -7.73 17.10 3.36
C GLY A 21 -8.19 17.24 4.81
N ARG A 22 -8.56 16.12 5.43
CA ARG A 22 -9.03 16.14 6.83
C ARG A 22 -7.88 16.53 7.77
N PRO A 23 -8.10 17.46 8.72
CA PRO A 23 -7.11 17.76 9.73
C PRO A 23 -6.94 16.56 10.67
N LEU A 24 -5.74 16.37 11.19
CA LEU A 24 -5.36 15.16 11.93
C LEU A 24 -6.18 14.96 13.22
N ASP A 25 -6.54 16.06 13.88
CA ASP A 25 -7.35 16.10 15.10
C ASP A 25 -8.84 15.73 14.90
N SER A 26 -9.33 15.79 13.65
CA SER A 26 -10.68 15.35 13.30
C SER A 26 -10.80 13.83 13.14
N LEU A 27 -9.67 13.11 13.15
CA LEU A 27 -9.63 11.65 13.00
C LEU A 27 -9.65 10.98 14.37
N GLN A 28 -10.56 10.02 14.53
CA GLN A 28 -10.64 9.21 15.74
C GLN A 28 -9.83 7.91 15.57
N PHE A 29 -8.85 7.70 16.44
CA PHE A 29 -7.98 6.52 16.42
C PHE A 29 -8.27 5.61 17.60
N THR A 30 -8.52 4.32 17.32
CA THR A 30 -8.73 3.29 18.34
C THR A 30 -7.49 2.39 18.46
N PHE A 31 -7.43 1.56 19.50
CA PHE A 31 -6.33 0.58 19.65
C PHE A 31 -6.43 -0.61 18.71
N GLU A 32 -7.65 -0.99 18.34
CA GLU A 32 -7.93 -2.18 17.52
C GLU A 32 -7.51 -1.99 16.07
N GLN A 33 -7.49 -0.74 15.59
CA GLN A 33 -7.21 -0.42 14.20
C GLN A 33 -5.84 0.25 14.05
N ASP A 34 -5.13 -0.09 12.99
CA ASP A 34 -3.93 0.65 12.64
C ASP A 34 -4.33 2.08 12.20
N PRO A 35 -3.79 3.13 12.82
CA PRO A 35 -4.23 4.50 12.58
C PRO A 35 -3.99 4.95 11.14
N ARG A 36 -3.02 4.33 10.44
CA ARG A 36 -2.75 4.56 9.02
C ARG A 36 -3.91 4.09 8.14
N THR A 37 -4.58 3.01 8.52
CA THR A 37 -5.79 2.52 7.84
C THR A 37 -6.95 3.50 8.01
N THR A 38 -7.14 4.06 9.20
CA THR A 38 -8.14 5.10 9.46
C THR A 38 -7.88 6.34 8.62
N ALA A 39 -6.63 6.83 8.62
CA ALA A 39 -6.23 7.98 7.82
C ALA A 39 -6.39 7.72 6.31
N ALA A 40 -6.05 6.53 5.82
CA ALA A 40 -6.22 6.18 4.40
C ALA A 40 -7.69 6.15 3.98
N LYS A 41 -8.59 5.62 4.82
CA LYS A 41 -10.05 5.70 4.59
C LYS A 41 -10.55 7.15 4.56
N ALA A 42 -9.88 8.05 5.28
CA ALA A 42 -10.13 9.48 5.28
C ALA A 42 -9.50 10.25 4.09
N GLY A 43 -8.79 9.56 3.19
CA GLY A 43 -8.19 10.14 1.98
C GLY A 43 -6.67 10.31 2.02
N ALA A 44 -6.00 9.90 3.11
CA ALA A 44 -4.55 9.91 3.16
C ALA A 44 -3.94 8.90 2.16
N ALA A 45 -2.77 9.24 1.65
CA ALA A 45 -1.94 8.39 0.82
C ALA A 45 -0.88 7.67 1.66
N SER A 46 -0.38 6.51 1.22
CA SER A 46 0.86 5.95 1.78
C SER A 46 2.02 6.92 1.55
N TRP A 47 2.83 7.19 2.56
CA TRP A 47 4.00 8.07 2.45
C TRP A 47 5.27 7.26 2.16
N GLU A 48 5.86 7.52 0.99
CA GLU A 48 7.05 6.91 0.37
C GLU A 48 6.98 5.41 0.10
N ASN A 49 6.49 4.66 1.07
CA ASN A 49 6.35 3.21 1.06
C ASN A 49 4.95 2.81 1.54
N GLY A 50 4.36 1.85 0.85
CA GLY A 50 3.09 1.23 1.23
C GLY A 50 3.13 -0.28 1.06
N THR A 51 2.21 -0.98 1.72
CA THR A 51 1.99 -2.41 1.49
C THR A 51 0.52 -2.66 1.18
N LEU A 52 0.24 -3.21 0.01
CA LEU A 52 -1.08 -3.74 -0.34
C LEU A 52 -1.05 -5.25 -0.15
N GLN A 53 -1.96 -5.77 0.68
CA GLN A 53 -2.19 -7.20 0.80
C GLN A 53 -3.56 -7.56 0.25
N LEU A 54 -3.57 -8.46 -0.72
CA LEU A 54 -4.77 -9.04 -1.30
C LEU A 54 -4.86 -10.51 -0.90
N THR A 55 -6.04 -10.93 -0.48
CA THR A 55 -6.37 -12.33 -0.28
C THR A 55 -7.40 -12.70 -1.32
N LEU A 56 -7.04 -13.59 -2.23
CA LEU A 56 -7.94 -14.14 -3.22
C LEU A 56 -8.57 -15.41 -2.62
N THR A 57 -9.89 -15.39 -2.50
CA THR A 57 -10.68 -16.53 -2.02
C THR A 57 -11.70 -16.90 -3.07
N ASN A 58 -12.07 -18.17 -3.10
CA ASN A 58 -13.10 -18.67 -3.98
C ASN A 58 -14.23 -19.29 -3.16
N ARG A 59 -15.48 -18.89 -3.45
CA ARG A 59 -16.69 -19.46 -2.84
C ARG A 59 -17.38 -20.47 -3.75
N ALA A 60 -17.10 -20.43 -5.05
CA ALA A 60 -17.65 -21.34 -6.05
C ALA A 60 -17.13 -22.78 -5.84
N ALA A 61 -17.82 -23.75 -6.46
CA ALA A 61 -17.36 -25.13 -6.50
C ALA A 61 -16.18 -25.29 -7.48
N ASP A 62 -16.26 -24.62 -8.63
CA ASP A 62 -15.20 -24.63 -9.64
C ASP A 62 -13.98 -23.81 -9.18
N PRO A 63 -12.75 -24.26 -9.46
CA PRO A 63 -11.54 -23.49 -9.20
C PRO A 63 -11.54 -22.14 -9.93
N LEU A 64 -10.96 -21.14 -9.28
CA LEU A 64 -10.68 -19.84 -9.87
C LEU A 64 -9.24 -19.86 -10.39
N HIS A 65 -9.07 -19.62 -11.68
CA HIS A 65 -7.76 -19.49 -12.32
C HIS A 65 -7.44 -18.02 -12.53
N VAL A 66 -6.44 -17.51 -11.82
CA VAL A 66 -5.97 -16.14 -11.99
C VAL A 66 -5.15 -16.09 -13.27
N GLU A 67 -5.53 -15.20 -14.15
CA GLU A 67 -4.86 -15.00 -15.43
C GLU A 67 -3.98 -13.76 -15.39
N SER A 68 -4.47 -12.69 -14.77
CA SER A 68 -3.68 -11.48 -14.62
C SER A 68 -3.91 -10.73 -13.31
N VAL A 69 -2.87 -10.08 -12.82
CA VAL A 69 -2.92 -9.10 -11.73
C VAL A 69 -2.00 -7.95 -12.11
N GLN A 70 -2.60 -6.82 -12.48
CA GLN A 70 -1.90 -5.69 -13.10
C GLN A 70 -2.08 -4.43 -12.26
N PRO A 71 -1.05 -3.98 -11.52
CA PRO A 71 -1.06 -2.65 -10.95
C PRO A 71 -0.81 -1.61 -12.04
N ARG A 72 -1.51 -0.47 -12.00
CA ARG A 72 -1.29 0.65 -12.92
C ARG A 72 -1.59 2.00 -12.27
N VAL A 73 -0.83 3.01 -12.65
CA VAL A 73 -1.10 4.40 -12.28
C VAL A 73 -2.29 4.92 -13.09
N VAL A 74 -3.26 5.55 -12.42
CA VAL A 74 -4.43 6.17 -13.07
C VAL A 74 -4.39 7.70 -12.99
N ARG A 75 -3.74 8.27 -11.98
CA ARG A 75 -3.50 9.72 -11.87
C ARG A 75 -2.13 9.99 -11.27
N THR A 76 -1.44 10.97 -11.84
CA THR A 76 -0.18 11.50 -11.29
C THR A 76 -0.32 13.00 -11.10
N GLU A 77 -0.04 13.47 -9.88
CA GLU A 77 -0.01 14.88 -9.54
C GLU A 77 1.42 15.27 -9.12
N PRO A 78 2.18 15.92 -10.02
CA PRO A 78 3.53 16.34 -9.71
C PRO A 78 3.53 17.47 -8.69
N ARG A 79 4.52 17.47 -7.79
CA ARG A 79 4.67 18.47 -6.73
C ARG A 79 3.42 18.58 -5.82
N PRO A 80 2.99 17.47 -5.21
CA PRO A 80 1.80 17.48 -4.37
C PRO A 80 2.03 18.36 -3.14
N ARG A 81 0.95 19.02 -2.70
CA ARG A 81 0.92 19.71 -1.41
C ARG A 81 0.32 18.78 -0.37
N LEU A 82 0.95 18.70 0.79
CA LEU A 82 0.57 17.80 1.88
C LEU A 82 0.51 18.61 3.18
N ASP A 83 -0.51 18.37 4.00
CA ASP A 83 -0.70 19.11 5.25
C ASP A 83 0.03 18.44 6.42
N TRP A 84 0.04 17.11 6.47
CA TRP A 84 0.67 16.35 7.55
C TRP A 84 1.07 14.95 7.12
N VAL A 85 2.05 14.39 7.83
CA VAL A 85 2.43 12.96 7.76
C VAL A 85 2.22 12.32 9.12
N LEU A 86 1.57 11.16 9.14
CA LEU A 86 1.42 10.31 10.32
C LEU A 86 2.34 9.09 10.20
N GLU A 87 3.33 9.02 11.09
CA GLU A 87 4.29 7.92 11.16
C GLU A 87 3.99 7.01 12.35
N LYS A 88 4.21 5.70 12.17
CA LYS A 88 4.20 4.73 13.27
C LYS A 88 5.65 4.51 13.72
N PRO A 89 6.01 4.88 14.97
CA PRO A 89 7.42 5.03 15.38
C PRO A 89 8.24 3.73 15.43
N LYS A 90 7.64 2.53 15.32
CA LYS A 90 8.38 1.26 15.22
C LYS A 90 7.64 0.25 14.34
N GLY A 91 8.30 -0.23 13.29
CA GLY A 91 7.97 -1.50 12.63
C GLY A 91 8.60 -2.65 13.41
N CYS A 92 7.95 -3.80 13.52
CA CYS A 92 8.48 -4.94 14.30
C CYS A 92 9.33 -5.92 13.47
N GLY A 93 10.09 -5.39 12.50
CA GLY A 93 11.10 -6.17 11.76
C GLY A 93 10.53 -7.27 10.86
N GLY A 94 9.31 -7.09 10.34
CA GLY A 94 8.67 -8.08 9.48
C GLY A 94 9.45 -8.27 8.19
N GLY A 95 10.14 -9.42 8.08
CA GLY A 95 10.90 -9.81 6.90
C GLY A 95 10.05 -9.81 5.63
N GLU A 96 10.72 -9.63 4.50
CA GLU A 96 10.11 -9.85 3.20
C GLU A 96 9.76 -11.34 3.05
N ALA A 97 8.51 -11.63 2.67
CA ALA A 97 8.13 -12.99 2.30
C ALA A 97 8.92 -13.44 1.06
N GLN A 98 9.16 -14.77 0.94
CA GLN A 98 9.96 -15.42 -0.12
C GLN A 98 9.66 -14.99 -1.57
N ARG A 99 8.49 -14.40 -1.82
CA ARG A 99 8.14 -13.74 -3.09
C ARG A 99 7.41 -12.44 -2.79
N SER A 100 8.00 -11.29 -3.15
CA SER A 100 7.37 -9.98 -2.99
C SER A 100 7.28 -9.23 -4.31
N LEU A 101 6.11 -8.64 -4.58
CA LEU A 101 5.89 -7.83 -5.77
C LEU A 101 6.23 -6.39 -5.40
N LYS A 102 7.27 -5.82 -6.01
CA LYS A 102 7.67 -4.44 -5.77
C LYS A 102 7.12 -3.57 -6.89
N TYR A 103 6.21 -2.65 -6.57
CA TYR A 103 5.64 -1.73 -7.55
C TYR A 103 6.21 -0.33 -7.36
N ASP A 104 7.03 0.08 -8.33
CA ASP A 104 7.63 1.41 -8.40
C ASP A 104 6.70 2.35 -9.18
N LEU A 105 5.98 3.20 -8.46
CA LEU A 105 5.03 4.15 -9.03
C LEU A 105 5.74 5.27 -9.81
N ASP A 106 6.99 5.58 -9.47
CA ASP A 106 7.74 6.62 -10.16
C ASP A 106 8.11 6.21 -11.59
N ARG A 107 8.18 4.89 -11.83
CA ARG A 107 8.52 4.28 -13.12
C ARG A 107 7.36 3.51 -13.75
N ASP A 108 6.21 3.47 -13.09
CA ASP A 108 5.08 2.59 -13.41
C ASP A 108 5.52 1.16 -13.74
N ARG A 109 6.32 0.60 -12.84
CA ARG A 109 7.01 -0.68 -13.08
C ARG A 109 6.83 -1.63 -11.93
N LEU A 110 6.34 -2.83 -12.25
CA LEU A 110 6.38 -3.96 -11.33
C LEU A 110 7.76 -4.62 -11.40
N LEU A 111 8.26 -5.07 -10.26
CA LEU A 111 9.47 -5.87 -10.10
C LEU A 111 9.09 -7.08 -9.25
N ILE A 112 9.69 -8.23 -9.55
CA ILE A 112 9.50 -9.43 -8.74
C ILE A 112 10.79 -9.68 -8.00
N ARG A 113 10.67 -9.86 -6.69
CA ARG A 113 11.76 -10.36 -5.86
C ARG A 113 11.48 -11.81 -5.48
N GLU A 114 12.37 -12.70 -5.89
CA GLU A 114 12.43 -14.10 -5.48
C GLU A 114 13.76 -14.31 -4.74
N GLY A 115 13.70 -14.39 -3.41
CA GLY A 115 14.92 -14.39 -2.58
C GLY A 115 15.69 -13.05 -2.64
N GLU A 116 16.98 -13.10 -2.95
CA GLU A 116 17.84 -11.89 -3.09
C GLU A 116 17.83 -11.29 -4.49
N GLU A 117 17.31 -12.01 -5.49
CA GLU A 117 17.30 -11.55 -6.87
C GLU A 117 16.06 -10.70 -7.16
N GLU A 118 16.28 -9.51 -7.73
CA GLU A 118 15.24 -8.68 -8.33
C GLU A 118 15.32 -8.80 -9.85
N SER A 119 14.24 -9.26 -10.46
CA SER A 119 14.14 -9.29 -11.91
C SER A 119 13.22 -8.18 -12.41
N PRO A 120 13.65 -7.41 -13.44
CA PRO A 120 12.76 -6.70 -14.35
C PRO A 120 11.48 -7.48 -14.60
N TYR A 121 10.36 -6.99 -14.09
CA TYR A 121 9.09 -7.38 -14.65
C TYR A 121 8.77 -6.43 -15.81
N GLY A 122 8.13 -6.96 -16.84
CA GLY A 122 7.81 -6.24 -18.08
C GLY A 122 7.21 -4.86 -17.80
N SER A 123 7.43 -3.90 -18.70
CA SER A 123 6.80 -2.58 -18.66
C SER A 123 5.29 -2.72 -18.43
N GLY A 124 4.70 -1.86 -17.59
CA GLY A 124 3.29 -1.94 -17.17
C GLY A 124 2.36 -2.43 -18.29
N GLY A 125 1.88 -3.67 -18.17
CA GLY A 125 1.10 -4.34 -19.21
C GLY A 125 1.23 -5.87 -19.19
N ASP A 126 2.42 -6.40 -18.88
CA ASP A 126 2.59 -7.84 -18.70
C ASP A 126 2.35 -8.20 -17.22
N SER A 127 1.65 -9.31 -16.92
CA SER A 127 1.28 -9.75 -15.56
C SER A 127 1.73 -11.20 -15.31
N SER A 128 2.45 -11.51 -14.23
CA SER A 128 2.99 -12.87 -13.92
C SER A 128 2.38 -13.54 -12.70
N LEU A 129 1.20 -13.11 -12.27
CA LEU A 129 0.40 -13.97 -11.40
C LEU A 129 -0.55 -14.87 -12.20
N SER A 130 -0.29 -15.03 -13.50
CA SER A 130 -0.92 -15.99 -14.38
C SER A 130 -0.64 -17.42 -13.90
N GLY A 131 -1.68 -18.25 -13.77
CA GLY A 131 -1.56 -19.66 -13.40
C GLY A 131 -1.74 -19.95 -11.91
N LEU A 132 -2.01 -18.94 -11.07
CA LEU A 132 -2.46 -19.20 -9.70
C LEU A 132 -3.86 -19.81 -9.74
N THR A 133 -4.00 -20.98 -9.13
CA THR A 133 -5.31 -21.61 -8.94
C THR A 133 -5.75 -21.42 -7.50
N VAL A 134 -6.92 -20.82 -7.32
CA VAL A 134 -7.56 -20.54 -6.04
C VAL A 134 -8.77 -21.46 -5.89
N THR A 135 -8.74 -22.30 -4.86
CA THR A 135 -9.88 -23.14 -4.48
C THR A 135 -10.44 -22.69 -3.14
N ARG A 136 -11.58 -23.24 -2.73
CA ARG A 136 -12.20 -22.93 -1.42
C ARG A 136 -11.22 -23.16 -0.26
N ASP A 137 -10.43 -24.22 -0.33
CA ASP A 137 -9.50 -24.62 0.74
C ASP A 137 -8.07 -24.10 0.52
N LYS A 138 -7.80 -23.51 -0.66
CA LYS A 138 -6.48 -22.98 -1.03
C LYS A 138 -6.60 -21.53 -1.49
N PRO A 139 -6.70 -20.56 -0.55
CA PRO A 139 -6.62 -19.15 -0.89
C PRO A 139 -5.24 -18.77 -1.40
N ALA A 140 -5.17 -17.73 -2.23
CA ALA A 140 -3.90 -17.12 -2.63
C ALA A 140 -3.70 -15.78 -1.94
N TYR A 141 -2.45 -15.50 -1.54
CA TYR A 141 -2.07 -14.28 -0.85
C TYR A 141 -1.07 -13.51 -1.71
N LEU A 142 -1.41 -12.27 -2.05
CA LEU A 142 -0.56 -11.40 -2.85
C LEU A 142 -0.14 -10.20 -2.00
N ARG A 143 1.13 -9.85 -2.07
CA ARG A 143 1.69 -8.70 -1.34
C ARG A 143 2.47 -7.80 -2.30
N PHE A 144 2.01 -6.56 -2.42
CA PHE A 144 2.70 -5.50 -3.16
C PHE A 144 3.41 -4.58 -2.17
N ALA A 145 4.73 -4.50 -2.27
CA ALA A 145 5.53 -3.44 -1.68
C ALA A 145 5.55 -2.27 -2.67
N VAL A 146 4.95 -1.15 -2.30
CA VAL A 146 4.74 -0.01 -3.19
C VAL A 146 5.68 1.11 -2.81
N ARG A 147 6.29 1.76 -3.82
CA ARG A 147 7.19 2.90 -3.63
C ARG A 147 6.71 4.10 -4.44
N SER A 148 6.72 5.28 -3.83
CA SER A 148 6.41 6.58 -4.46
C SER A 148 7.37 7.65 -3.95
N CYS A 149 8.16 8.29 -4.80
CA CYS A 149 9.15 9.28 -4.37
C CYS A 149 9.13 10.61 -5.10
N ARG A 150 8.24 10.79 -6.08
CA ARG A 150 8.28 12.00 -6.93
C ARG A 150 6.98 12.78 -7.03
N ALA A 151 5.86 12.14 -6.71
CA ALA A 151 4.54 12.71 -6.93
C ALA A 151 3.50 12.12 -5.97
N TYR A 152 2.27 12.61 -6.09
CA TYR A 152 1.09 11.93 -5.60
C TYR A 152 0.51 11.08 -6.72
N TYR A 153 0.21 9.83 -6.40
CA TYR A 153 -0.26 8.82 -7.34
C TYR A 153 -1.60 8.28 -6.85
N GLU A 154 -2.56 8.23 -7.76
CA GLU A 154 -3.70 7.31 -7.64
C GLU A 154 -3.44 6.14 -8.57
N TRP A 155 -3.66 4.94 -8.07
CA TRP A 155 -3.37 3.72 -8.80
C TRP A 155 -4.41 2.65 -8.47
N VAL A 156 -4.47 1.62 -9.31
CA VAL A 156 -5.43 0.52 -9.18
C VAL A 156 -4.70 -0.81 -9.40
N VAL A 157 -5.33 -1.91 -8.98
CA VAL A 157 -4.94 -3.26 -9.38
C VAL A 157 -6.10 -3.90 -10.11
N ASP A 158 -5.90 -4.21 -11.39
CA ASP A 158 -6.86 -4.94 -12.22
C ASP A 158 -6.54 -6.44 -12.17
N ILE A 159 -7.51 -7.26 -11.78
CA ILE A 159 -7.39 -8.71 -11.62
C ILE A 159 -8.31 -9.38 -12.63
N THR A 160 -7.75 -10.20 -13.53
CA THR A 160 -8.53 -11.01 -14.48
C THR A 160 -8.42 -12.48 -14.09
N TYR A 161 -9.55 -13.18 -14.08
CA TYR A 161 -9.61 -14.57 -13.68
C TYR A 161 -10.75 -15.30 -14.37
N THR A 162 -10.67 -16.63 -14.40
CA THR A 162 -11.70 -17.51 -14.95
C THR A 162 -12.25 -18.42 -13.85
N ILE A 163 -13.57 -18.58 -13.78
CA ILE A 163 -14.25 -19.57 -12.91
C ILE A 163 -15.15 -20.42 -13.82
N GLY A 164 -14.91 -21.74 -13.85
CA GLY A 164 -15.54 -22.60 -14.86
C GLY A 164 -15.16 -22.15 -16.27
N ASN A 165 -16.15 -21.70 -17.06
CA ASN A 165 -15.95 -21.18 -18.42
C ASN A 165 -16.13 -19.65 -18.53
N GLU A 166 -16.35 -18.96 -17.40
CA GLU A 166 -16.59 -17.53 -17.40
C GLU A 166 -15.34 -16.75 -17.04
N ARG A 167 -14.93 -15.83 -17.93
CA ARG A 167 -13.85 -14.88 -17.70
C ARG A 167 -14.42 -13.62 -17.04
N LEU A 168 -13.87 -13.27 -15.88
CA LEU A 168 -14.30 -12.16 -15.04
C LEU A 168 -13.13 -11.20 -14.76
N SER A 169 -13.46 -9.99 -14.31
CA SER A 169 -12.48 -9.00 -13.91
C SER A 169 -12.91 -8.28 -12.64
N HIS A 170 -11.96 -8.03 -11.75
CA HIS A 170 -12.15 -7.28 -10.51
C HIS A 170 -11.10 -6.19 -10.38
N ARG A 171 -11.53 -4.97 -10.08
CA ARG A 171 -10.66 -3.83 -9.85
C ARG A 171 -10.57 -3.52 -8.37
N VAL A 172 -9.34 -3.43 -7.86
CA VAL A 172 -9.04 -2.82 -6.55
C VAL A 172 -8.67 -1.37 -6.80
N ASP A 173 -9.48 -0.45 -6.28
CA ASP A 173 -9.32 1.00 -6.46
C ASP A 173 -9.12 1.75 -5.12
N GLY A 174 -9.11 3.09 -5.19
CA GLY A 174 -8.92 3.96 -4.02
C GLY A 174 -7.50 3.97 -3.44
N LEU A 175 -6.52 3.40 -4.15
CA LEU A 175 -5.14 3.31 -3.72
C LEU A 175 -4.41 4.62 -4.03
N ARG A 176 -3.76 5.18 -3.01
CA ARG A 176 -3.12 6.50 -3.02
C ARG A 176 -1.74 6.42 -2.41
N SER A 177 -0.74 6.99 -3.07
CA SER A 177 0.65 6.99 -2.60
C SER A 177 1.31 8.33 -2.90
N ALA A 178 2.12 8.85 -1.98
CA ALA A 178 2.78 10.14 -2.11
C ALA A 178 4.21 10.10 -1.56
N GLY A 179 5.11 10.91 -2.10
CA GLY A 179 6.48 11.01 -1.58
C GLY A 179 7.26 12.17 -2.18
N GLY A 180 8.46 12.41 -1.65
CA GLY A 180 9.40 13.41 -2.20
C GLY A 180 9.06 14.86 -1.92
N VAL A 181 8.22 15.13 -0.92
CA VAL A 181 7.85 16.49 -0.47
C VAL A 181 8.59 16.83 0.80
N ALA A 182 9.31 17.95 0.82
CA ALA A 182 9.99 18.47 2.02
C ALA A 182 9.08 19.37 2.86
N GLY A 183 9.38 19.47 4.15
CA GLY A 183 8.80 20.48 5.04
C GLY A 183 7.40 20.17 5.55
N VAL A 184 6.89 18.95 5.31
CA VAL A 184 5.58 18.53 5.82
C VAL A 184 5.75 18.10 7.28
N PRO A 185 4.91 18.60 8.22
CA PRO A 185 5.03 18.24 9.62
C PRO A 185 4.73 16.75 9.84
N VAL A 186 5.56 16.10 10.65
CA VAL A 186 5.44 14.68 11.00
C VAL A 186 4.84 14.54 12.39
N TYR A 187 3.84 13.68 12.50
CA TYR A 187 3.16 13.30 13.73
C TYR A 187 3.35 11.83 14.01
N THR A 188 3.33 11.48 15.30
CA THR A 188 3.35 10.10 15.78
C THR A 188 2.14 9.83 16.65
N MET A 189 1.88 8.55 16.91
CA MET A 189 0.80 8.12 17.80
C MET A 189 1.33 7.79 19.19
N THR A 190 0.71 8.38 20.20
CA THR A 190 0.97 8.10 21.62
C THR A 190 -0.30 7.51 22.24
N ALA A 191 -0.11 6.50 23.10
CA ALA A 191 -1.19 5.89 23.85
C ALA A 191 -1.60 6.80 25.02
N ASN A 192 -2.90 7.04 25.18
CA ASN A 192 -3.45 7.64 26.39
C ASN A 192 -3.68 6.56 27.47
N PRO A 193 -3.69 6.95 28.75
CA PRO A 193 -4.00 6.03 29.86
C PRO A 193 -5.40 5.39 29.79
N ASP A 194 -6.35 6.03 29.10
CA ASP A 194 -7.73 5.58 28.95
C ASP A 194 -7.93 4.56 27.81
N GLY A 195 -6.85 4.14 27.14
CA GLY A 195 -6.95 3.24 26.00
C GLY A 195 -7.47 3.92 24.73
N THR A 196 -7.31 5.24 24.58
CA THR A 196 -7.39 5.95 23.28
C THR A 196 -6.01 6.35 22.75
N ARG A 197 -5.90 6.73 21.48
CA ARG A 197 -4.63 7.21 20.91
C ARG A 197 -4.74 8.68 20.52
N LYS A 198 -3.72 9.46 20.85
CA LYS A 198 -3.59 10.85 20.41
C LYS A 198 -2.38 11.06 19.52
N THR A 199 -2.51 11.96 18.56
CA THR A 199 -1.41 12.34 17.68
C THR A 199 -0.61 13.44 18.34
N GLU A 200 0.71 13.29 18.30
CA GLU A 200 1.64 14.29 18.85
C GLU A 200 2.66 14.68 17.77
N PRO A 201 3.04 15.97 17.67
CA PRO A 201 4.12 16.38 16.79
C PRO A 201 5.40 15.62 17.13
N SER A 202 6.07 15.06 16.13
CA SER A 202 7.32 14.33 16.36
C SER A 202 8.55 15.26 16.44
N GLY A 203 8.37 16.57 16.29
CA GLY A 203 9.45 17.55 16.11
C GLY A 203 10.22 17.45 14.79
N ARG A 204 9.79 16.58 13.87
CA ARG A 204 10.41 16.39 12.54
C ARG A 204 9.51 16.95 11.44
N VAL A 205 10.15 17.25 10.32
CA VAL A 205 9.50 17.50 9.03
C VAL A 205 10.03 16.52 8.00
N THR A 206 9.26 16.26 6.94
CA THR A 206 9.69 15.41 5.84
C THR A 206 10.84 16.03 5.05
N SER A 207 11.58 15.19 4.33
CA SER A 207 12.64 15.60 3.42
C SER A 207 12.24 15.36 1.97
N ALA A 208 12.76 16.16 1.03
CA ALA A 208 12.52 15.94 -0.40
C ALA A 208 13.20 14.67 -0.92
N ARG A 209 14.20 14.15 -0.20
CA ARG A 209 14.82 12.87 -0.51
C ARG A 209 14.00 11.79 0.16
N CYS A 210 13.39 10.93 -0.66
CA CYS A 210 12.92 9.65 -0.17
C CYS A 210 14.03 8.93 0.58
N ALA A 211 13.67 8.24 1.66
CA ALA A 211 14.61 7.31 2.28
C ALA A 211 15.11 6.32 1.21
N SER A 212 16.41 6.35 0.92
CA SER A 212 17.04 5.30 0.13
C SER A 212 16.95 4.03 0.97
N LYS A 213 16.15 3.06 0.54
CA LYS A 213 16.29 1.71 1.10
C LYS A 213 17.67 1.20 0.71
N GLY A 214 18.49 0.92 1.72
CA GLY A 214 19.56 -0.09 1.61
C GLY A 214 18.96 -1.48 1.48
#